data_AF-A0A7R9P2K5-F1
#
_entry.id   AF-A0A7R9P2K5-F1
#
_cell.length_a   1.000
_cell.length_b   1.000
_cell.length_c   1.000
_cell.angle_alpha   90.00
_cell.angle_beta   90.00
_cell.angle_gamma   90.00
#
_symmetry.space_group_name_H-M   'P 1'
#
loop_
_entity.id
_entity.type
_entity.pdbx_description
1 polymer ?
#
loop_
_entity_poly.entity_id
_entity_poly.type
_entity_poly.pdbx_seq_one_letter_code
_entity_poly.pdbx_strand_id
1 'polypeptide(L)'
;MIFSAGAIYSFRDPSVLVGAEGYFVGPLDVRILGANQPLSSGRRYDLLCQSSGSRPPATITWSRNGQRLDKTKETVSIHISFYSHSHNP
;
A
#
# COMPACT_ATOMS: atom_id res chain seq x y z
N MET A 1 21.68 3.54 4.89
CA MET A 1 20.42 4.05 5.48
C MET A 1 19.36 2.99 5.22
N ILE A 2 18.67 2.51 6.25
CA ILE A 2 17.69 1.43 6.09
C ILE A 2 16.31 2.07 6.00
N PHE A 3 15.61 1.81 4.90
CA PHE A 3 14.21 2.19 4.72
C PHE A 3 13.36 0.93 4.86
N SER A 4 12.32 1.00 5.68
CA SER A 4 11.39 -0.09 5.94
C SER A 4 10.00 0.39 5.59
N ALA A 5 9.27 -0.39 4.79
CA ALA A 5 7.86 -0.16 4.53
C ALA A 5 7.06 -1.30 5.15
N GLY A 6 6.07 -0.97 5.96
CA GLY A 6 5.13 -1.93 6.53
C GLY A 6 3.73 -1.61 6.06
N ALA A 7 3.00 -2.60 5.57
CA ALA A 7 1.58 -2.47 5.26
C ALA A 7 0.77 -3.01 6.44
N ILE A 8 -0.01 -2.15 7.09
CA ILE A 8 -0.91 -2.51 8.19
C ILE A 8 -2.31 -2.10 7.75
N TYR A 9 -3.32 -2.89 8.11
CA TYR A 9 -4.70 -2.51 7.88
C TYR A 9 -5.03 -1.19 8.59
N SER A 10 -5.55 -0.22 7.86
CA SER A 10 -6.05 1.02 8.48
C SER A 10 -7.54 0.90 8.75
N PHE A 11 -7.89 1.02 10.02
CA PHE A 11 -9.24 1.27 10.50
C PHE A 11 -9.61 2.77 10.42
N ARG A 12 -9.22 3.46 9.34
CA ARG A 12 -9.53 4.90 9.20
C ARG A 12 -10.94 5.17 8.70
N ASP A 13 -11.60 4.16 8.12
CA ASP A 13 -12.97 4.25 7.63
C ASP A 13 -13.93 3.45 8.53
N PRO A 14 -14.78 4.12 9.34
CA PRO A 14 -15.78 3.43 10.18
C PRO A 14 -16.82 2.65 9.36
N SER A 15 -16.95 2.93 8.06
CA SER A 15 -17.81 2.21 7.11
C SER A 15 -17.37 0.77 6.86
N VAL A 16 -16.07 0.46 7.01
CA VAL A 16 -15.51 -0.89 6.81
C VAL A 16 -15.90 -1.83 7.95
N LEU A 17 -16.08 -1.28 9.15
CA LEU A 17 -16.56 -2.01 10.32
C LEU A 17 -18.03 -2.42 10.21
N VAL A 18 -18.85 -1.59 9.58
CA VAL A 18 -20.30 -1.78 9.46
C VAL A 18 -20.66 -2.81 8.37
N GLY A 19 -19.71 -3.25 7.53
CA GLY A 19 -19.92 -4.25 6.47
C GLY A 19 -19.07 -5.52 6.57
N ALA A 20 -18.36 -5.75 7.70
CA ALA A 20 -17.42 -6.85 7.86
C ALA A 20 -18.09 -8.19 8.19
N GLU A 21 -19.02 -8.64 7.34
CA GLU A 21 -19.44 -10.04 7.24
C GLU A 21 -18.50 -10.83 6.30
N GLY A 22 -17.39 -10.20 5.86
CA GLY A 22 -16.41 -10.73 4.92
C GLY A 22 -15.01 -10.85 5.54
N TYR A 23 -14.34 -11.98 5.26
CA TYR A 23 -13.03 -12.35 5.77
C TYR A 23 -11.96 -11.26 5.55
N PHE A 24 -11.32 -10.84 6.65
CA PHE A 24 -10.22 -9.87 6.68
C PHE A 24 -8.94 -10.54 6.17
N VAL A 25 -8.39 -10.05 5.06
CA VAL A 25 -7.20 -10.62 4.42
C VAL A 25 -6.07 -9.62 4.35
N GLY A 26 -4.91 -10.09 4.80
CA GLY A 26 -3.69 -9.30 4.81
C GLY A 26 -3.23 -8.96 3.41
N PRO A 27 -2.38 -7.95 3.27
CA PRO A 27 -1.66 -7.78 2.03
C PRO A 27 -0.90 -9.09 1.77
N LEU A 28 -1.26 -9.76 0.68
CA LEU A 28 -0.68 -11.02 0.25
C LEU A 28 0.80 -10.84 -0.09
N ASP A 29 1.12 -9.67 -0.63
CA ASP A 29 2.47 -9.30 -1.05
C ASP A 29 2.70 -7.82 -0.77
N VAL A 30 3.88 -7.52 -0.23
CA VAL A 30 4.36 -6.16 0.03
C VAL A 30 5.77 -6.05 -0.51
N ARG A 31 5.98 -5.17 -1.48
CA ARG A 31 7.29 -4.97 -2.11
C ARG A 31 7.65 -3.50 -2.17
N ILE A 32 8.92 -3.21 -1.89
CA ILE A 32 9.49 -1.86 -2.03
C ILE A 32 10.21 -1.78 -3.38
N LEU A 33 9.69 -0.98 -4.30
CA LEU A 33 10.35 -0.64 -5.55
C LEU A 33 11.32 0.52 -5.31
N GLY A 34 12.50 0.46 -5.94
CA GLY A 34 13.55 1.47 -5.81
C GLY A 34 14.53 1.25 -4.65
N ALA A 35 14.30 0.26 -3.79
CA ALA A 35 15.23 -0.11 -2.71
C ALA A 35 16.52 -0.80 -3.17
N ASN A 36 16.59 -1.22 -4.43
CA ASN A 36 17.73 -1.97 -4.99
C ASN A 36 18.91 -1.09 -5.44
N GLN A 37 18.83 0.23 -5.27
CA GLN A 37 19.95 1.13 -5.56
C GLN A 37 20.69 1.52 -4.27
N PRO A 38 22.03 1.61 -4.30
CA PRO A 38 22.79 2.13 -3.17
C PRO A 38 22.36 3.58 -2.90
N LEU A 39 21.70 3.78 -1.77
CA LEU A 39 21.18 5.07 -1.34
C LEU A 39 22.30 5.85 -0.64
N SER A 40 22.83 6.87 -1.32
CA SER A 40 23.82 7.80 -0.80
C SER A 40 23.19 8.91 0.01
N SER A 41 23.87 9.34 1.07
CA SER A 41 23.47 10.52 1.84
C SER A 41 23.41 11.77 0.95
N GLY A 42 22.42 12.64 1.18
CA GLY A 42 22.29 13.93 0.50
C GLY A 42 21.51 13.92 -0.82
N ARG A 43 21.03 12.76 -1.29
CA ARG A 43 20.16 12.67 -2.48
C ARG A 43 18.70 12.39 -2.10
N ARG A 44 17.78 12.92 -2.90
CA ARG A 44 16.36 12.60 -2.81
C ARG A 44 16.12 11.29 -3.57
N TYR A 45 15.37 10.39 -2.94
CA TYR A 45 15.00 9.11 -3.51
C TYR A 45 13.49 8.94 -3.43
N ASP A 46 12.89 8.59 -4.56
CA ASP A 46 11.49 8.21 -4.64
C ASP A 46 11.40 6.70 -4.49
N LEU A 47 10.99 6.26 -3.30
CA LEU A 47 10.72 4.85 -3.01
C LEU A 47 9.22 4.62 -3.17
N LEU A 48 8.86 3.55 -3.88
CA LEU A 48 7.46 3.13 -4.00
C LEU A 48 7.27 1.85 -3.20
N CYS A 49 6.17 1.74 -2.48
CA CYS A 49 5.78 0.50 -1.83
C CYS A 49 4.46 0.07 -2.44
N GLN A 50 4.40 -1.18 -2.87
CA GLN A 50 3.21 -1.77 -3.46
C GLN A 50 2.77 -2.91 -2.56
N SER A 51 1.53 -2.82 -2.08
CA SER A 51 0.85 -3.91 -1.39
C SER A 51 -0.32 -4.41 -2.21
N SER A 52 -0.47 -5.72 -2.36
CA SER A 52 -1.55 -6.33 -3.15
C SER A 52 -2.34 -7.36 -2.33
N GLY A 53 -3.61 -7.57 -2.70
CA GLY A 53 -4.45 -8.62 -2.13
C GLY A 53 -5.05 -8.34 -0.75
N SER A 54 -4.90 -7.13 -0.20
CA SER A 54 -5.51 -6.81 1.09
C SER A 54 -7.00 -6.46 0.95
N ARG A 55 -7.81 -6.95 1.88
CA ARG A 55 -9.21 -6.54 2.05
C ARG A 55 -9.47 -6.44 3.56
N PRO A 56 -9.76 -5.26 4.08
CA PRO A 56 -9.87 -3.95 3.42
C PRO A 56 -8.51 -3.40 2.90
N PRO A 57 -8.49 -2.28 2.16
CA PRO A 57 -7.25 -1.66 1.67
C PRO A 57 -6.25 -1.38 2.82
N ALA A 58 -5.01 -1.84 2.67
CA ALA A 58 -3.96 -1.64 3.66
C ALA A 58 -3.34 -0.24 3.51
N THR A 59 -2.87 0.31 4.63
CA THR A 59 -2.08 1.53 4.68
C THR A 59 -0.61 1.19 4.87
N ILE A 60 0.22 1.81 4.05
CA ILE A 60 1.65 1.67 4.03
C ILE A 60 2.27 2.75 4.93
N THR A 61 2.95 2.29 5.97
CA THR A 61 3.78 3.14 6.82
C THR A 61 5.24 3.03 6.39
N TRP A 62 5.87 4.18 6.15
CA TRP A 62 7.30 4.24 5.91
C TRP A 62 8.07 4.61 7.17
N SER A 63 9.17 3.90 7.38
CA SER A 63 10.13 4.16 8.46
C SER A 63 11.54 4.24 7.89
N ARG A 64 12.34 5.21 8.35
CA ARG A 64 13.75 5.38 8.01
C ARG A 64 14.57 5.24 9.28
N ASN A 65 15.50 4.29 9.31
CA ASN A 65 16.32 3.98 10.50
C ASN A 65 15.48 3.82 11.79
N GLY A 66 14.29 3.20 11.68
CA GLY A 66 13.36 3.03 12.81
C GLY A 66 12.46 4.24 13.12
N GLN A 67 12.64 5.36 12.43
CA GLN A 67 11.81 6.56 12.61
C GLN A 67 10.73 6.65 11.53
N ARG A 68 9.46 6.81 11.92
CA ARG A 68 8.35 7.01 10.99
C ARG A 68 8.57 8.28 10.16
N LEU A 69 8.27 8.21 8.87
CA LEU A 69 8.28 9.36 7.98
C LEU A 69 6.88 9.99 7.93
N ASP A 70 6.80 11.30 8.18
CA ASP A 70 5.53 12.06 8.10
C ASP A 70 5.20 12.49 6.66
N LYS A 71 6.22 12.65 5.82
CA LYS A 71 6.08 13.09 4.42
C LYS A 71 6.03 11.89 3.49
N THR A 72 4.90 11.20 3.47
CA THR A 72 4.66 10.06 2.60
C THR A 72 3.40 10.29 1.76
N LYS A 73 3.47 9.99 0.47
CA LYS A 73 2.30 9.98 -0.40
C LYS A 73 1.87 8.53 -0.60
N GLU A 74 0.67 8.19 -0.15
CA GLU A 74 0.06 6.90 -0.42
C GLU A 74 -0.96 7.02 -1.55
N THR A 75 -1.09 5.98 -2.35
CA THR A 75 -2.10 5.90 -3.41
C THR A 75 -2.69 4.51 -3.36
N VAL A 76 -3.99 4.43 -3.08
CA VAL A 76 -4.73 3.16 -3.01
C VAL A 76 -5.42 2.95 -4.34
N SER A 77 -5.07 1.88 -5.05
CA SER A 77 -5.70 1.51 -6.31
C SER A 77 -6.59 0.29 -6.10
N ILE A 78 -7.90 0.50 -6.11
CA ILE A 78 -8.89 -0.58 -6.05
C ILE A 78 -9.15 -1.00 -7.50
N HIS A 79 -8.57 -2.12 -7.95
CA HIS A 79 -8.86 -2.63 -9.29
C HIS A 79 -10.25 -3.28 -9.28
N ILE A 80 -11.28 -2.51 -9.62
CA ILE A 80 -12.60 -3.06 -9.93
C ILE A 80 -12.52 -3.48 -11.40
N SER A 81 -12.34 -4.77 -11.64
CA SER A 81 -12.46 -5.33 -12.98
C SER A 81 -13.92 -5.24 -13.42
N PHE A 82 -14.31 -4.11 -14.02
CA PHE A 82 -15.58 -4.02 -14.73
C PHE A 82 -15.42 -4.87 -15.99
N TYR A 83 -15.96 -6.10 -15.95
CA TYR A 83 -16.13 -6.88 -17.17
C TYR A 83 -17.18 -6.15 -18.01
N SER A 84 -16.72 -5.30 -18.92
CA SER A 84 -17.57 -4.67 -19.92
C SER A 84 -18.03 -5.77 -20.87
N HIS A 85 -19.23 -6.30 -20.67
CA HIS A 85 -19.92 -7.09 -21.69
C HIS A 85 -20.09 -6.17 -22.90
N SER A 86 -19.21 -6.29 -23.90
CA SER A 86 -19.44 -5.69 -25.22
C SER A 86 -20.65 -6.41 -25.80
N HIS A 87 -21.82 -5.81 -25.64
CA HIS A 87 -22.97 -6.14 -26.46
C HIS A 87 -22.64 -5.58 -27.86
N ASN A 88 -22.08 -6.43 -28.71
CA ASN A 88 -21.88 -6.13 -30.12
C ASN A 88 -23.27 -6.10 -30.79
N PRO A 89 -23.66 -5.02 -31.50
CA PRO A 89 -24.89 -5.01 -32.29
C PRO A 89 -24.87 -6.04 -33.43
#